data_AF-A0A7S1TIK1-F1
#
_entry.id   AF-A0A7S1TIK1-F1
#
_cell.length_a   1.000
_cell.length_b   1.000
_cell.length_c   1.000
_cell.angle_alpha   90.00
_cell.angle_beta   90.00
_cell.angle_gamma   90.00
#
_symmetry.space_group_name_H-M   'P 1'
#
loop_
_entity.id
_entity.type
_entity.pdbx_description
1 polymer ?
#
loop_
_entity_poly.entity_id
_entity_poly.type
_entity_poly.pdbx_seq_one_letter_code
_entity_poly.pdbx_strand_id
1 'polypeptide(L)'
;MEGLSMVQEVELAEKVLSESSIRGRTALVSNWKENIGRIAFSFSALEDRPIGLLSEHGLLFCLATTMEKEVKWRQDLLPLEGEDVILRRFLRYIAGLFVVVSTSNTKTFIFAFTPSNGSLVSTFKFENSTAQVHPLGSSSLATRSTLGSVSYWNLGGDHIDDKTQSSICWIDVRRDAIVGTIMKGSDLNMLQRSQQWRVTIPGNRKVIAMTSSGQPVTVPVRSLGNRSVLHKYQNPNLIVVGMTGTENQTSFLEISLIDGATGSILASRSHVQAGEPVSVTQAENFVVYSFWSERENRQELHVLDLLSSGAHWMGETIAKALMGEHWIVPLYLGWIKPASLEPERLSNVLDTSFYASEPIVAMAVTSTKLGITAKSVLIGTSSGRVTPVSRFVLDPRRPRRTPDMTEQAEFLFPYYPHVPLVAIQGGQDPGVVGLRKILSFPAQERESTTHIFAIGVDVSYSQFAPAGKFDTLSVRSQMHLVSGTHD
;
A
#
# COMPACT_ATOMS: atom_id res chain seq x y z
N MET A 1 -46.11 24.34 15.61
CA MET A 1 -45.93 23.25 14.63
C MET A 1 -44.47 22.84 14.72
N GLU A 2 -44.28 21.76 15.45
CA GLU A 2 -43.11 21.41 16.23
C GLU A 2 -42.06 20.69 15.39
N GLY A 3 -40.80 21.05 15.61
CA GLY A 3 -39.63 20.40 15.03
C GLY A 3 -38.44 20.69 15.93
N LEU A 4 -38.30 19.86 16.95
CA LEU A 4 -37.33 19.93 18.05
C LEU A 4 -35.87 19.90 17.59
N SER A 5 -35.05 20.66 18.31
CA SER A 5 -33.59 20.65 18.33
C SER A 5 -32.99 19.28 18.69
N MET A 6 -31.84 18.93 18.09
CA MET A 6 -30.78 18.21 18.82
C MET A 6 -29.40 18.43 18.18
N VAL A 7 -28.46 18.78 19.06
CA VAL A 7 -27.00 18.74 18.91
C VAL A 7 -26.59 17.32 18.52
N GLN A 8 -25.65 17.16 17.57
CA GLN A 8 -24.77 16.00 17.57
C GLN A 8 -23.45 16.28 16.87
N GLU A 9 -22.39 16.20 17.69
CA GLU A 9 -21.02 15.88 17.32
C GLU A 9 -21.00 14.75 16.28
N VAL A 10 -20.20 14.91 15.23
CA VAL A 10 -19.93 13.83 14.28
C VAL A 10 -18.48 13.40 14.47
N GLU A 11 -18.36 12.41 15.34
CA GLU A 11 -17.22 11.56 15.59
C GLU A 11 -16.59 11.02 14.31
N LEU A 12 -15.27 11.11 14.30
CA LEU A 12 -14.34 10.50 13.37
C LEU A 12 -14.22 8.99 13.61
N ALA A 13 -15.35 8.29 13.54
CA ALA A 13 -15.37 6.84 13.40
C ALA A 13 -14.92 6.49 11.98
N GLU A 14 -14.15 5.41 11.84
CA GLU A 14 -13.96 4.74 10.56
C GLU A 14 -15.28 4.24 10.01
N LYS A 15 -16.01 5.15 9.38
CA LYS A 15 -17.02 4.83 8.41
C LYS A 15 -16.30 4.67 7.09
N VAL A 16 -16.18 3.41 6.67
CA VAL A 16 -16.68 2.95 5.37
C VAL A 16 -17.01 4.13 4.44
N LEU A 17 -15.97 4.67 3.80
CA LEU A 17 -16.08 5.56 2.65
C LEU A 17 -14.87 5.30 1.74
N SER A 18 -14.79 4.07 1.25
CA SER A 18 -14.56 3.89 -0.18
C SER A 18 -15.91 3.67 -0.87
N GLU A 19 -16.87 4.56 -0.66
CA GLU A 19 -17.95 4.75 -1.63
C GLU A 19 -17.53 5.85 -2.62
N SER A 20 -16.48 5.53 -3.37
CA SER A 20 -16.56 5.60 -4.82
C SER A 20 -16.20 4.20 -5.32
N SER A 21 -17.16 3.29 -5.25
CA SER A 21 -17.99 2.97 -6.40
C SER A 21 -17.39 1.84 -7.25
N ILE A 22 -18.07 0.72 -7.21
CA ILE A 22 -18.28 -0.15 -8.38
C ILE A 22 -19.02 0.60 -9.52
N ARG A 23 -19.24 1.92 -9.43
CA ARG A 23 -19.40 2.79 -10.61
C ARG A 23 -18.05 3.00 -11.31
N GLY A 24 -17.62 1.98 -12.05
CA GLY A 24 -16.69 2.15 -13.17
C GLY A 24 -15.20 2.20 -12.85
N ARG A 25 -14.69 1.41 -11.88
CA ARG A 25 -13.23 1.19 -11.74
C ARG A 25 -12.87 -0.27 -11.47
N THR A 26 -11.73 -0.68 -12.03
CA THR A 26 -11.13 -2.02 -11.91
C THR A 26 -10.41 -2.17 -10.57
N ALA A 27 -10.74 -3.18 -9.77
CA ALA A 27 -9.98 -3.55 -8.57
C ALA A 27 -8.86 -4.55 -8.91
N LEU A 28 -7.65 -4.39 -8.35
CA LEU A 28 -6.49 -5.21 -8.67
C LEU A 28 -6.19 -6.23 -7.56
N VAL A 29 -6.16 -7.52 -7.88
CA VAL A 29 -5.87 -8.60 -6.94
C VAL A 29 -4.68 -9.40 -7.41
N SER A 30 -3.57 -9.43 -6.67
CA SER A 30 -2.40 -10.21 -7.09
C SER A 30 -2.26 -11.52 -6.30
N ASN A 31 -1.74 -12.56 -6.97
CA ASN A 31 -1.44 -13.86 -6.36
C ASN A 31 -0.06 -13.87 -5.72
N TRP A 32 0.62 -12.73 -5.73
CA TRP A 32 1.97 -12.63 -5.22
C TRP A 32 1.96 -13.15 -3.81
N LYS A 33 2.96 -13.96 -3.50
CA LYS A 33 3.16 -14.47 -2.16
C LYS A 33 3.46 -13.28 -1.24
N GLU A 34 2.43 -12.60 -0.76
CA GLU A 34 2.46 -11.81 0.48
C GLU A 34 2.92 -12.65 1.69
N ASN A 35 3.12 -13.97 1.47
CA ASN A 35 3.34 -15.06 2.42
C ASN A 35 4.70 -15.77 2.29
N ILE A 36 5.80 -15.13 1.88
CA ILE A 36 7.12 -15.67 2.30
C ILE A 36 7.55 -14.89 3.53
N GLY A 37 7.06 -15.40 4.65
CA GLY A 37 7.08 -14.72 5.93
C GLY A 37 5.89 -15.08 6.80
N ARG A 38 4.92 -15.89 6.31
CA ARG A 38 4.20 -16.95 7.05
C ARG A 38 3.28 -16.40 8.20
N ILE A 39 3.35 -15.10 8.49
CA ILE A 39 2.51 -14.30 9.37
C ILE A 39 1.73 -13.27 8.52
N ALA A 40 0.40 -13.25 8.64
CA ALA A 40 -0.48 -12.27 8.00
C ALA A 40 -0.96 -11.22 9.00
N PHE A 41 -1.24 -10.00 8.53
CA PHE A 41 -1.68 -8.90 9.38
C PHE A 41 -2.92 -8.23 8.82
N SER A 42 -3.81 -7.78 9.69
CA SER A 42 -4.87 -6.85 9.34
C SER A 42 -5.26 -5.99 10.53
N PHE A 43 -5.84 -4.82 10.26
CA PHE A 43 -6.06 -3.80 11.28
C PHE A 43 -7.54 -3.53 11.37
N SER A 44 -8.03 -3.46 12.60
CA SER A 44 -9.40 -3.08 12.84
C SER A 44 -9.59 -1.58 12.71
N ALA A 45 -10.75 -1.25 12.20
CA ALA A 45 -11.25 0.11 12.08
C ALA A 45 -12.08 0.55 13.32
N LEU A 46 -11.76 0.02 14.50
CA LEU A 46 -12.40 0.41 15.76
C LEU A 46 -11.59 1.51 16.44
N GLU A 47 -12.18 2.21 17.41
CA GLU A 47 -11.56 3.29 18.19
C GLU A 47 -10.24 2.84 18.86
N ASP A 48 -10.26 1.66 19.48
CA ASP A 48 -9.11 0.97 20.11
C ASP A 48 -8.14 0.29 19.13
N ARG A 49 -8.47 0.28 17.84
CA ARG A 49 -7.70 -0.28 16.70
C ARG A 49 -6.93 -1.55 17.01
N PRO A 50 -7.59 -2.65 17.40
CA PRO A 50 -6.90 -3.92 17.55
C PRO A 50 -6.20 -4.34 16.24
N ILE A 51 -5.04 -4.98 16.38
CA ILE A 51 -4.24 -5.47 15.26
C ILE A 51 -4.36 -6.97 15.23
N GLY A 52 -4.96 -7.50 14.16
CA GLY A 52 -4.96 -8.92 13.88
C GLY A 52 -3.59 -9.35 13.35
N LEU A 53 -2.98 -10.32 14.02
CA LEU A 53 -1.77 -11.01 13.58
C LEU A 53 -2.10 -12.50 13.49
N LEU A 54 -2.03 -13.05 12.29
CA LEU A 54 -2.24 -14.47 12.05
C LEU A 54 -0.89 -15.14 11.83
N SER A 55 -0.50 -16.01 12.76
CA SER A 55 0.73 -16.79 12.65
C SER A 55 0.63 -17.91 11.62
N GLU A 56 1.80 -18.42 11.26
CA GLU A 56 1.99 -19.59 10.41
C GLU A 56 1.24 -20.83 10.88
N HIS A 57 1.19 -20.99 12.21
CA HIS A 57 0.63 -22.13 12.88
C HIS A 57 -0.89 -22.01 13.01
N GLY A 58 -1.48 -20.85 12.73
CA GLY A 58 -2.93 -20.67 12.76
C GLY A 58 -3.44 -20.05 14.05
N LEU A 59 -2.52 -19.53 14.87
CA LEU A 59 -2.88 -18.68 15.98
C LEU A 59 -3.16 -17.28 15.45
N LEU A 60 -4.39 -16.81 15.62
CA LEU A 60 -4.80 -15.44 15.42
C LEU A 60 -4.65 -14.69 16.75
N PHE A 61 -3.85 -13.64 16.76
CA PHE A 61 -3.68 -12.73 17.88
C PHE A 61 -4.33 -11.40 17.55
N CYS A 62 -4.82 -10.76 18.60
CA CYS A 62 -5.25 -9.39 18.57
C CYS A 62 -4.36 -8.58 19.51
N LEU A 63 -3.62 -7.63 18.95
CA LEU A 63 -2.71 -6.76 19.71
C LEU A 63 -3.36 -5.40 19.94
N ALA A 64 -3.14 -4.82 21.12
CA ALA A 64 -3.47 -3.43 21.35
C ALA A 64 -2.52 -2.51 20.57
N THR A 65 -3.04 -1.41 20.02
CA THR A 65 -2.22 -0.34 19.43
C THR A 65 -1.65 0.63 20.46
N THR A 66 -2.10 0.51 21.71
CA THR A 66 -1.60 1.28 22.85
C THR A 66 -0.13 0.94 23.13
N MET A 67 0.56 1.86 23.80
CA MET A 67 1.99 1.75 24.10
C MET A 67 2.35 0.52 24.96
N GLU A 68 1.36 -0.15 25.54
CA GLU A 68 1.51 -1.29 26.44
C GLU A 68 1.79 -2.62 25.71
N LYS A 69 1.69 -2.67 24.38
CA LYS A 69 2.11 -3.83 23.54
C LYS A 69 1.52 -5.17 23.98
N GLU A 70 0.31 -5.17 24.54
CA GLU A 70 -0.33 -6.39 25.06
C GLU A 70 -1.13 -7.14 24.01
N VAL A 71 -1.18 -8.47 24.16
CA VAL A 71 -2.10 -9.34 23.43
C VAL A 71 -3.46 -9.25 24.11
N LYS A 72 -4.44 -8.60 23.47
CA LYS A 72 -5.82 -8.49 23.98
C LYS A 72 -6.49 -9.87 24.06
N TRP A 73 -6.36 -10.65 23.00
CA TRP A 73 -6.87 -12.02 22.94
C TRP A 73 -6.14 -12.84 21.87
N ARG A 74 -6.31 -14.16 21.95
CA ARG A 74 -5.80 -15.12 20.96
C ARG A 74 -6.87 -16.15 20.64
N GLN A 75 -6.89 -16.60 19.38
CA GLN A 75 -7.76 -17.66 18.90
C GLN A 75 -6.91 -18.70 18.16
N ASP A 76 -7.15 -19.97 18.47
CA ASP A 76 -6.56 -21.08 17.71
C ASP A 76 -7.53 -21.47 16.58
N LEU A 77 -7.01 -21.54 15.36
CA LEU A 77 -7.74 -21.91 14.14
C LEU A 77 -7.47 -23.37 13.73
N LEU A 78 -6.79 -24.14 14.57
CA LEU A 78 -6.57 -25.58 14.41
C LEU A 78 -7.41 -26.40 15.41
N PRO A 79 -7.84 -27.63 15.04
CA PRO A 79 -7.67 -28.29 13.75
C PRO A 79 -8.82 -28.02 12.76
N LEU A 80 -8.50 -27.95 11.46
CA LEU A 80 -9.50 -27.89 10.38
C LEU A 80 -9.94 -29.31 10.03
N GLU A 81 -10.96 -29.85 10.70
CA GLU A 81 -11.69 -31.08 10.32
C GLU A 81 -10.87 -32.22 9.67
N GLY A 82 -9.69 -32.57 10.20
CA GLY A 82 -8.86 -33.66 9.68
C GLY A 82 -8.13 -33.38 8.36
N GLU A 83 -8.01 -32.11 7.93
CA GLU A 83 -7.15 -31.73 6.80
C GLU A 83 -5.68 -31.66 7.25
N ASP A 84 -4.85 -32.54 6.69
CA ASP A 84 -3.45 -32.70 7.10
C ASP A 84 -2.54 -31.53 6.66
N VAL A 85 -2.94 -30.76 5.65
CA VAL A 85 -2.09 -29.72 5.05
C VAL A 85 -2.88 -28.45 4.73
N ILE A 86 -2.51 -27.37 5.43
CA ILE A 86 -2.94 -26.00 5.12
C ILE A 86 -1.95 -25.39 4.15
N LEU A 87 -2.42 -25.01 2.97
CA LEU A 87 -1.60 -24.43 1.90
C LEU A 87 -1.40 -22.93 2.07
N ARG A 88 -2.46 -22.19 2.42
CA ARG A 88 -2.44 -20.71 2.49
C ARG A 88 -3.36 -20.21 3.59
N ARG A 89 -2.99 -19.07 4.16
CA ARG A 89 -3.88 -18.27 4.99
C ARG A 89 -3.85 -16.81 4.58
N PHE A 90 -5.00 -16.16 4.67
CA PHE A 90 -5.18 -14.73 4.45
C PHE A 90 -5.89 -14.15 5.67
N LEU A 91 -5.47 -12.95 6.08
CA LEU A 91 -6.14 -12.17 7.10
C LEU A 91 -6.52 -10.81 6.50
N ARG A 92 -7.79 -10.45 6.61
CA ARG A 92 -8.33 -9.15 6.16
C ARG A 92 -9.34 -8.65 7.18
N TYR A 93 -9.43 -7.34 7.33
CA TYR A 93 -10.45 -6.70 8.14
C TYR A 93 -11.57 -6.24 7.23
N ILE A 94 -12.77 -6.79 7.43
CA ILE A 94 -13.93 -6.58 6.57
C ILE A 94 -15.16 -6.55 7.48
N ALA A 95 -16.05 -5.58 7.26
CA ALA A 95 -17.34 -5.46 7.95
C ALA A 95 -17.22 -5.34 9.48
N GLY A 96 -16.13 -4.77 9.98
CA GLY A 96 -15.91 -4.74 11.42
C GLY A 96 -15.30 -6.02 11.99
N LEU A 97 -14.94 -7.00 11.16
CA LEU A 97 -14.49 -8.34 11.56
C LEU A 97 -13.10 -8.66 11.04
N PHE A 98 -12.34 -9.43 11.81
CA PHE A 98 -11.15 -10.11 11.31
C PHE A 98 -11.56 -11.37 10.56
N VAL A 99 -11.35 -11.36 9.26
CA VAL A 99 -11.68 -12.46 8.36
C VAL A 99 -10.43 -13.24 8.05
N VAL A 100 -10.41 -14.51 8.47
CA VAL A 100 -9.36 -15.45 8.16
C VAL A 100 -9.84 -16.42 7.11
N VAL A 101 -9.17 -16.44 5.96
CA VAL A 101 -9.38 -17.45 4.92
C VAL A 101 -8.24 -18.46 5.01
N SER A 102 -8.56 -19.69 5.39
CA SER A 102 -7.60 -20.80 5.48
C SER A 102 -7.93 -21.84 4.42
N THR A 103 -6.95 -22.20 3.59
CA THR A 103 -7.17 -23.12 2.47
C THR A 103 -6.26 -24.34 2.57
N SER A 104 -6.83 -25.50 2.29
CA SER A 104 -6.16 -26.80 2.16
C SER A 104 -6.06 -27.18 0.68
N ASN A 105 -5.66 -28.42 0.39
CA ASN A 105 -5.61 -28.94 -0.99
C ASN A 105 -6.98 -28.98 -1.67
N THR A 106 -8.04 -29.26 -0.90
CA THR A 106 -9.38 -29.55 -1.42
C THR A 106 -10.40 -28.50 -0.97
N LYS A 107 -10.25 -27.97 0.24
CA LYS A 107 -11.25 -27.11 0.88
C LYS A 107 -10.71 -25.74 1.27
N THR A 108 -11.61 -24.78 1.35
CA THR A 108 -11.36 -23.48 1.96
C THR A 108 -12.36 -23.21 3.08
N PHE A 109 -11.83 -22.66 4.17
CA PHE A 109 -12.56 -22.23 5.34
C PHE A 109 -12.41 -20.71 5.48
N ILE A 110 -13.52 -20.02 5.69
CA ILE A 110 -13.54 -18.58 5.98
C ILE A 110 -14.13 -18.42 7.38
N PHE A 111 -13.36 -17.83 8.28
CA PHE A 111 -13.78 -17.51 9.64
C PHE A 111 -13.84 -16.00 9.81
N ALA A 112 -14.88 -15.49 10.47
CA ALA A 112 -14.96 -14.08 10.82
C ALA A 112 -15.00 -13.92 12.34
N PHE A 113 -14.09 -13.11 12.89
CA PHE A 113 -13.93 -12.89 14.33
C PHE A 113 -14.19 -11.44 14.69
N THR A 114 -14.86 -11.22 15.81
CA THR A 114 -15.03 -9.88 16.38
C THR A 114 -13.70 -9.37 16.93
N PRO A 115 -13.24 -8.16 16.56
CA PRO A 115 -11.95 -7.64 16.98
C PRO A 115 -11.85 -7.32 18.48
N SER A 116 -12.97 -7.03 19.14
CA SER A 116 -12.99 -6.62 20.55
C SER A 116 -12.65 -7.77 21.50
N ASN A 117 -13.15 -8.97 21.24
CA ASN A 117 -13.06 -10.13 22.15
C ASN A 117 -12.63 -11.44 21.48
N GLY A 118 -12.49 -11.46 20.15
CA GLY A 118 -12.12 -12.67 19.40
C GLY A 118 -13.25 -13.66 19.19
N SER A 119 -14.51 -13.31 19.45
CA SER A 119 -15.62 -14.24 19.26
C SER A 119 -15.83 -14.56 17.77
N LEU A 120 -16.02 -15.84 17.46
CA LEU A 120 -16.35 -16.31 16.11
C LEU A 120 -17.80 -15.91 15.76
N VAL A 121 -17.96 -15.14 14.68
CA VAL A 121 -19.25 -14.64 14.19
C VAL A 121 -19.83 -15.55 13.13
N SER A 122 -19.02 -15.96 12.16
CA SER A 122 -19.47 -16.78 11.03
C SER A 122 -18.37 -17.70 10.53
N THR A 123 -18.77 -18.86 10.04
CA THR A 123 -17.89 -19.80 9.33
C THR A 123 -18.51 -20.18 8.00
N PHE A 124 -17.73 -20.06 6.92
CA PHE A 124 -18.08 -20.57 5.61
C PHE A 124 -17.09 -21.66 5.21
N LYS A 125 -17.61 -22.72 4.56
CA LYS A 125 -16.82 -23.84 4.08
C LYS A 125 -17.24 -24.17 2.66
N PHE A 126 -16.27 -24.44 1.79
CA PHE A 126 -16.55 -24.87 0.44
C PHE A 126 -15.46 -25.77 -0.14
N GLU A 127 -15.89 -26.62 -1.06
CA GLU A 127 -15.07 -27.53 -1.83
C GLU A 127 -14.41 -26.74 -2.96
N ASN A 128 -13.22 -26.21 -2.69
CA ASN A 128 -12.19 -25.75 -3.63
C ASN A 128 -11.05 -25.06 -2.87
N SER A 129 -9.81 -25.27 -3.30
CA SER A 129 -8.66 -24.53 -2.76
C SER A 129 -8.65 -23.09 -3.30
N THR A 130 -8.61 -22.10 -2.40
CA THR A 130 -8.57 -20.68 -2.73
C THR A 130 -7.15 -20.21 -2.99
N ALA A 131 -6.92 -19.67 -4.18
CA ALA A 131 -5.65 -19.11 -4.57
C ALA A 131 -5.45 -17.67 -4.09
N GLN A 132 -6.51 -16.85 -4.14
CA GLN A 132 -6.45 -15.41 -3.91
C GLN A 132 -7.73 -14.93 -3.21
N VAL A 133 -7.60 -13.89 -2.38
CA VAL A 133 -8.71 -13.26 -1.65
C VAL A 133 -8.62 -11.75 -1.84
N HIS A 134 -9.76 -11.12 -2.14
CA HIS A 134 -9.85 -9.66 -2.25
C HIS A 134 -11.07 -9.13 -1.49
N PRO A 135 -10.89 -8.15 -0.58
CA PRO A 135 -12.03 -7.47 0.03
C PRO A 135 -12.77 -6.64 -1.02
N LEU A 136 -14.09 -6.71 -1.03
CA LEU A 136 -14.96 -5.95 -1.92
C LEU A 136 -15.82 -5.02 -1.09
N GLY A 137 -15.47 -3.74 -1.15
CA GLY A 137 -16.11 -2.73 -0.32
C GLY A 137 -15.92 -3.02 1.17
N SER A 138 -16.93 -2.66 1.95
CA SER A 138 -16.88 -2.76 3.41
C SER A 138 -17.37 -4.09 3.97
N SER A 139 -18.23 -4.83 3.27
CA SER A 139 -18.94 -5.99 3.84
C SER A 139 -18.77 -7.29 3.08
N SER A 140 -18.08 -7.27 1.94
CA SER A 140 -17.98 -8.42 1.05
C SER A 140 -16.54 -8.79 0.74
N LEU A 141 -16.35 -10.01 0.24
CA LEU A 141 -15.07 -10.46 -0.30
C LEU A 141 -15.28 -11.36 -1.52
N ALA A 142 -14.31 -11.36 -2.41
CA ALA A 142 -14.18 -12.33 -3.48
C ALA A 142 -13.02 -13.30 -3.20
N THR A 143 -13.26 -14.57 -3.46
CA THR A 143 -12.23 -15.61 -3.47
C THR A 143 -12.09 -16.17 -4.87
N ARG A 144 -10.86 -16.32 -5.34
CA ARG A 144 -10.55 -17.03 -6.58
C ARG A 144 -9.91 -18.37 -6.26
N SER A 145 -10.46 -19.46 -6.78
CA SER A 145 -9.91 -20.80 -6.61
C SER A 145 -8.63 -21.00 -7.42
N THR A 146 -7.88 -22.06 -7.11
CA THR A 146 -6.71 -22.50 -7.88
C THR A 146 -7.08 -22.91 -9.32
N LEU A 147 -8.32 -23.32 -9.55
CA LEU A 147 -8.87 -23.62 -10.87
C LEU A 147 -9.35 -22.36 -11.61
N GLY A 148 -9.36 -21.20 -10.94
CA GLY A 148 -9.72 -19.91 -11.51
C GLY A 148 -11.20 -19.55 -11.40
N SER A 149 -12.04 -20.40 -10.80
CA SER A 149 -13.42 -20.04 -10.44
C SER A 149 -13.44 -18.95 -9.37
N VAL A 150 -14.37 -18.01 -9.46
CA VAL A 150 -14.52 -16.94 -8.47
C VAL A 150 -15.84 -17.10 -7.73
N SER A 151 -15.78 -16.91 -6.41
CA SER A 151 -16.92 -16.96 -5.51
C SER A 151 -16.97 -15.69 -4.68
N TYR A 152 -18.19 -15.24 -4.38
CA TYR A 152 -18.46 -14.03 -3.61
C TYR A 152 -19.08 -14.39 -2.28
N TRP A 153 -18.70 -13.65 -1.25
CA TRP A 153 -19.16 -13.88 0.11
C TRP A 153 -19.54 -12.54 0.71
N ASN A 154 -20.81 -12.43 1.11
CA ASN A 154 -21.29 -11.34 1.94
C ASN A 154 -21.14 -11.76 3.40
N LEU A 155 -20.39 -10.98 4.18
CA LEU A 155 -20.09 -11.26 5.58
C LEU A 155 -21.02 -10.56 6.57
N GLY A 156 -22.07 -9.90 6.07
CA GLY A 156 -23.04 -9.16 6.87
C GLY A 156 -23.06 -7.68 6.51
N GLY A 157 -24.26 -7.16 6.26
CA GLY A 157 -24.54 -5.83 5.73
C GLY A 157 -25.67 -5.91 4.69
N ASP A 158 -26.35 -4.78 4.43
CA ASP A 158 -27.36 -4.72 3.38
C ASP A 158 -26.83 -5.29 2.06
N HIS A 159 -27.69 -5.97 1.31
CA HIS A 159 -27.36 -6.48 -0.01
C HIS A 159 -26.72 -5.34 -0.80
N ILE A 160 -25.52 -5.58 -1.36
CA ILE A 160 -24.92 -4.61 -2.27
C ILE A 160 -25.86 -4.54 -3.47
N ASP A 161 -26.75 -3.56 -3.48
CA ASP A 161 -27.72 -3.29 -4.53
C ASP A 161 -26.99 -2.61 -5.71
N ASP A 162 -25.90 -3.21 -6.19
CA ASP A 162 -25.09 -2.63 -7.25
C ASP A 162 -25.58 -3.08 -8.61
N LYS A 163 -26.55 -2.33 -9.15
CA LYS A 163 -26.80 -2.23 -10.60
C LYS A 163 -25.66 -1.51 -11.34
N THR A 164 -24.42 -1.58 -10.86
CA THR A 164 -23.28 -0.84 -11.38
C THR A 164 -22.18 -1.81 -11.81
N GLN A 165 -21.59 -1.58 -12.99
CA GLN A 165 -20.65 -2.53 -13.60
C GLN A 165 -19.42 -2.73 -12.73
N SER A 166 -19.34 -3.88 -12.06
CA SER A 166 -18.18 -4.30 -11.29
C SER A 166 -17.08 -4.78 -12.20
N SER A 167 -15.83 -4.36 -11.95
CA SER A 167 -14.64 -4.87 -12.63
C SER A 167 -13.59 -5.30 -11.61
N ILE A 168 -13.18 -6.57 -11.66
CA ILE A 168 -12.09 -7.10 -10.82
C ILE A 168 -11.03 -7.68 -11.74
N CYS A 169 -9.79 -7.27 -11.55
CA CYS A 169 -8.61 -7.78 -12.22
C CYS A 169 -7.80 -8.66 -11.28
N TRP A 170 -7.57 -9.92 -11.64
CA TRP A 170 -6.71 -10.85 -10.92
C TRP A 170 -5.38 -11.00 -11.65
N ILE A 171 -4.26 -10.77 -10.98
CA ILE A 171 -2.91 -10.97 -11.50
C ILE A 171 -2.36 -12.28 -10.95
N ASP A 172 -2.01 -13.18 -11.87
CA ASP A 172 -1.26 -14.38 -11.58
C ASP A 172 0.18 -14.28 -12.07
N VAL A 173 1.14 -14.33 -11.16
CA VAL A 173 2.54 -14.60 -11.49
C VAL A 173 2.75 -16.11 -11.60
N ARG A 174 3.09 -16.56 -12.79
CA ARG A 174 3.49 -17.94 -13.13
C ARG A 174 5.00 -17.98 -13.38
N ARG A 175 5.54 -19.18 -13.63
CA ARG A 175 6.97 -19.33 -13.97
C ARG A 175 7.32 -18.69 -15.32
N ASP A 176 6.41 -18.77 -16.27
CA ASP A 176 6.59 -18.39 -17.69
C ASP A 176 5.91 -17.07 -18.06
N ALA A 177 5.03 -16.53 -17.19
CA ALA A 177 4.26 -15.34 -17.52
C ALA A 177 3.61 -14.68 -16.29
N ILE A 178 3.28 -13.40 -16.45
CA ILE A 178 2.34 -12.67 -15.60
C ILE A 178 1.03 -12.56 -16.36
N VAL A 179 -0.06 -12.99 -15.75
CA VAL A 179 -1.37 -13.09 -16.40
C VAL A 179 -2.36 -12.24 -15.62
N GLY A 180 -2.93 -11.21 -16.24
CA GLY A 180 -4.05 -10.47 -15.67
C GLY A 180 -5.38 -10.93 -16.26
N THR A 181 -6.34 -11.28 -15.40
CA THR A 181 -7.70 -11.69 -15.77
C THR A 181 -8.69 -10.66 -15.24
N ILE A 182 -9.34 -9.92 -16.14
CA ILE A 182 -10.40 -8.98 -15.80
C ILE A 182 -11.74 -9.69 -15.92
N MET A 183 -12.53 -9.60 -14.88
CA MET A 183 -13.92 -10.02 -14.87
C MET A 183 -14.81 -8.78 -14.78
N LYS A 184 -15.88 -8.75 -15.58
CA LYS A 184 -16.90 -7.69 -15.58
C LYS A 184 -18.28 -8.30 -15.48
N GLY A 185 -19.17 -7.63 -14.76
CA GLY A 185 -20.53 -8.10 -14.51
C GLY A 185 -21.43 -6.91 -14.20
N SER A 186 -22.72 -7.06 -14.49
CA SER A 186 -23.75 -6.08 -14.11
C SER A 186 -23.95 -6.01 -12.60
N ASP A 187 -23.62 -7.10 -11.91
CA ASP A 187 -23.54 -7.26 -10.46
C ASP A 187 -22.31 -8.15 -10.13
N LEU A 188 -21.97 -8.27 -8.85
CA LEU A 188 -20.87 -9.13 -8.41
C LEU A 188 -21.14 -10.62 -8.70
N ASN A 189 -22.40 -11.05 -8.63
CA ASN A 189 -22.78 -12.46 -8.81
C ASN A 189 -22.74 -12.93 -10.28
N MET A 190 -22.83 -12.02 -11.26
CA MET A 190 -22.73 -12.32 -12.69
C MET A 190 -21.41 -11.84 -13.30
N LEU A 191 -20.33 -11.78 -12.51
CA LEU A 191 -19.00 -11.47 -13.03
C LEU A 191 -18.53 -12.55 -14.00
N GLN A 192 -18.44 -12.19 -15.28
CA GLN A 192 -17.92 -13.03 -16.35
C GLN A 192 -16.53 -12.55 -16.73
N ARG A 193 -15.69 -13.49 -17.17
CA ARG A 193 -14.37 -13.16 -17.70
C ARG A 193 -14.53 -12.29 -18.93
N SER A 194 -14.09 -11.03 -18.84
CA SER A 194 -14.21 -10.05 -19.92
C SER A 194 -12.92 -9.96 -20.74
N GLN A 195 -11.76 -9.94 -20.09
CA GLN A 195 -10.47 -9.79 -20.76
C GLN A 195 -9.40 -10.60 -20.03
N GLN A 196 -8.40 -11.05 -20.78
CA GLN A 196 -7.16 -11.55 -20.20
C GLN A 196 -5.98 -11.04 -21.01
N TRP A 197 -4.95 -10.59 -20.31
CA TRP A 197 -3.66 -10.25 -20.89
C TRP A 197 -2.57 -11.15 -20.31
N ARG A 198 -1.45 -11.25 -21.04
CA ARG A 198 -0.31 -12.07 -20.65
C ARG A 198 0.97 -11.32 -21.01
N VAL A 199 1.84 -11.15 -20.03
CA VAL A 199 3.24 -10.70 -20.21
C VAL A 199 4.14 -11.91 -20.03
N THR A 200 4.82 -12.32 -21.08
CA THR A 200 5.72 -13.48 -21.04
C THR A 200 6.97 -13.16 -20.22
N ILE A 201 7.35 -14.06 -19.32
CA ILE A 201 8.62 -14.04 -18.60
C ILE A 201 9.58 -14.95 -19.36
N PRO A 202 10.68 -14.42 -19.92
CA PRO A 202 11.73 -15.25 -20.54
C PRO A 202 12.21 -16.35 -19.60
N GLY A 203 12.48 -17.55 -20.13
CA GLY A 203 12.80 -18.73 -19.30
C GLY A 203 14.07 -18.62 -18.44
N ASN A 204 14.96 -17.67 -18.77
CA ASN A 204 16.15 -17.34 -17.97
C ASN A 204 15.89 -16.29 -16.88
N ARG A 205 14.63 -15.89 -16.67
CA ARG A 205 14.22 -14.86 -15.71
C ARG A 205 13.26 -15.41 -14.66
N LYS A 206 13.27 -14.78 -13.50
CA LYS A 206 12.40 -15.08 -12.37
C LYS A 206 11.96 -13.80 -11.70
N VAL A 207 10.66 -13.69 -11.42
CA VAL A 207 10.11 -12.59 -10.61
C VAL A 207 10.55 -12.77 -9.15
N ILE A 208 11.19 -11.76 -8.59
CA ILE A 208 11.71 -11.76 -7.21
C ILE A 208 11.04 -10.70 -6.33
N ALA A 209 10.55 -9.62 -6.92
CA ALA A 209 9.85 -8.56 -6.21
C ALA A 209 8.63 -8.10 -7.01
N MET A 210 7.53 -7.80 -6.33
CA MET A 210 6.37 -7.17 -6.94
C MET A 210 5.66 -6.30 -5.92
N THR A 211 5.16 -5.15 -6.35
CA THR A 211 4.35 -4.26 -5.49
C THR A 211 3.23 -3.62 -6.31
N SER A 212 2.10 -3.34 -5.67
CA SER A 212 1.00 -2.52 -6.18
C SER A 212 0.80 -1.32 -5.25
N SER A 213 0.35 -0.17 -5.76
CA SER A 213 0.02 0.98 -4.90
C SER A 213 -1.35 0.75 -4.26
N GLY A 214 -1.43 0.82 -2.93
CA GLY A 214 -2.68 0.74 -2.18
C GLY A 214 -3.03 2.02 -1.42
N GLN A 215 -2.21 3.07 -1.53
CA GLN A 215 -2.42 4.30 -0.77
C GLN A 215 -3.33 5.28 -1.52
N PRO A 216 -4.24 5.99 -0.81
CA PRO A 216 -4.96 7.10 -1.40
C PRO A 216 -3.97 8.18 -1.83
N VAL A 217 -4.22 8.77 -3.01
CA VAL A 217 -3.41 9.89 -3.51
C VAL A 217 -4.23 11.17 -3.41
N THR A 218 -3.69 12.15 -2.69
CA THR A 218 -4.46 13.33 -2.31
C THR A 218 -4.09 14.55 -3.13
N VAL A 219 -2.85 14.62 -3.63
CA VAL A 219 -2.36 15.76 -4.41
C VAL A 219 -1.86 15.28 -5.77
N PRO A 220 -2.57 15.60 -6.89
CA PRO A 220 -2.24 15.14 -8.24
C PRO A 220 -1.14 15.96 -8.93
N VAL A 221 -0.71 17.06 -8.31
CA VAL A 221 0.28 17.97 -8.88
C VAL A 221 1.33 18.34 -7.85
N ARG A 222 2.50 18.76 -8.33
CA ARG A 222 3.52 19.41 -7.52
C ARG A 222 3.76 20.81 -8.08
N SER A 223 3.69 21.84 -7.23
CA SER A 223 4.04 23.20 -7.62
C SER A 223 5.56 23.36 -7.69
N LEU A 224 6.03 24.07 -8.70
CA LEU A 224 7.43 24.39 -8.94
C LEU A 224 7.78 25.81 -8.50
N GLY A 225 9.06 26.10 -8.29
CA GLY A 225 9.53 27.40 -7.80
C GLY A 225 9.24 28.55 -8.78
N ASN A 226 9.11 28.25 -10.07
CA ASN A 226 8.67 29.17 -11.12
C ASN A 226 7.13 29.29 -11.23
N ARG A 227 6.37 28.76 -10.25
CA ARG A 227 4.89 28.71 -10.21
C ARG A 227 4.23 27.83 -11.26
N SER A 228 5.00 27.11 -12.08
CA SER A 228 4.45 26.07 -12.93
C SER A 228 4.13 24.81 -12.11
N VAL A 229 3.50 23.82 -12.74
CA VAL A 229 3.08 22.57 -12.07
C VAL A 229 3.62 21.35 -12.80
N LEU A 230 4.09 20.37 -12.04
CA LEU A 230 4.32 19.01 -12.53
C LEU A 230 3.10 18.15 -12.24
N HIS A 231 2.60 17.48 -13.26
CA HIS A 231 1.53 16.51 -13.13
C HIS A 231 2.12 15.14 -12.78
N LYS A 232 1.70 14.61 -11.63
CA LYS A 232 2.05 13.26 -11.20
C LYS A 232 1.30 12.26 -12.06
N TYR A 233 1.98 11.23 -12.56
CA TYR A 233 1.32 10.11 -13.23
C TYR A 233 0.65 9.20 -12.19
N GLN A 234 -0.67 9.06 -12.24
CA GLN A 234 -1.45 8.31 -11.26
C GLN A 234 -2.25 7.17 -11.88
N ASN A 235 -1.65 5.98 -11.91
CA ASN A 235 -2.35 4.76 -12.28
C ASN A 235 -2.61 3.87 -11.03
N PRO A 236 -3.86 3.74 -10.55
CA PRO A 236 -4.17 2.88 -9.41
C PRO A 236 -3.96 1.39 -9.71
N ASN A 237 -3.89 1.01 -10.98
CA ASN A 237 -3.62 -0.36 -11.43
C ASN A 237 -2.13 -0.60 -11.72
N LEU A 238 -1.24 0.33 -11.37
CA LEU A 238 0.20 0.18 -11.62
C LEU A 238 0.79 -0.95 -10.78
N ILE A 239 1.41 -1.90 -11.47
CA ILE A 239 2.20 -2.96 -10.87
C ILE A 239 3.66 -2.69 -11.19
N VAL A 240 4.53 -2.81 -10.19
CA VAL A 240 5.98 -2.81 -10.41
C VAL A 240 6.48 -4.22 -10.20
N VAL A 241 7.21 -4.76 -11.16
CA VAL A 241 7.75 -6.12 -11.14
C VAL A 241 9.27 -6.08 -11.28
N GLY A 242 9.97 -6.70 -10.33
CA GLY A 242 11.40 -6.97 -10.41
C GLY A 242 11.68 -8.40 -10.85
N MET A 243 12.39 -8.56 -11.96
CA MET A 243 12.79 -9.83 -12.55
C MET A 243 14.31 -9.94 -12.56
N THR A 244 14.85 -11.01 -11.99
CA THR A 244 16.28 -11.32 -12.10
C THR A 244 16.51 -12.47 -13.06
N GLY A 245 17.68 -12.50 -13.68
CA GLY A 245 18.11 -13.61 -14.52
C GLY A 245 19.62 -13.64 -14.64
N THR A 246 20.11 -14.66 -15.36
CA THR A 246 21.51 -14.74 -15.76
C THR A 246 21.58 -14.80 -17.27
N GLU A 247 22.39 -13.94 -17.86
CA GLU A 247 22.66 -13.90 -19.29
C GLU A 247 24.17 -13.84 -19.49
N ASN A 248 24.73 -14.76 -20.29
CA ASN A 248 26.18 -14.87 -20.51
C ASN A 248 27.02 -14.87 -19.22
N GLN A 249 26.59 -15.62 -18.19
CA GLN A 249 27.20 -15.69 -16.86
C GLN A 249 27.18 -14.37 -16.05
N THR A 250 26.46 -13.35 -16.52
CA THR A 250 26.25 -12.10 -15.78
C THR A 250 24.84 -12.06 -15.20
N SER A 251 24.73 -11.72 -13.90
CA SER A 251 23.44 -11.47 -13.26
C SER A 251 22.85 -10.17 -13.78
N PHE A 252 21.53 -10.08 -13.86
CA PHE A 252 20.85 -8.82 -14.14
C PHE A 252 19.55 -8.70 -13.36
N LEU A 253 19.08 -7.48 -13.23
CA LEU A 253 17.79 -7.11 -12.66
C LEU A 253 17.04 -6.21 -13.65
N GLU A 254 15.82 -6.57 -13.98
CA GLU A 254 14.89 -5.74 -14.72
C GLU A 254 13.72 -5.31 -13.83
N ILE A 255 13.48 -4.01 -13.73
CA ILE A 255 12.31 -3.42 -13.08
C ILE A 255 11.35 -2.95 -14.17
N SER A 256 10.19 -3.60 -14.27
CA SER A 256 9.15 -3.27 -15.26
C SER A 256 7.91 -2.69 -14.57
N LEU A 257 7.41 -1.58 -15.10
CA LEU A 257 6.17 -0.92 -14.69
C LEU A 257 5.07 -1.39 -15.64
N ILE A 258 4.11 -2.15 -15.13
CA ILE A 258 3.05 -2.80 -15.91
C ILE A 258 1.71 -2.20 -15.50
N ASP A 259 0.90 -1.80 -16.47
CA ASP A 259 -0.49 -1.47 -16.23
C ASP A 259 -1.29 -2.75 -16.00
N GLY A 260 -1.78 -2.94 -14.77
CA GLY A 260 -2.55 -4.12 -14.38
C GLY A 260 -3.89 -4.29 -15.10
N ALA A 261 -4.46 -3.22 -15.64
CA ALA A 261 -5.70 -3.32 -16.42
C ALA A 261 -5.44 -3.86 -17.83
N THR A 262 -4.35 -3.44 -18.48
CA THR A 262 -4.12 -3.72 -19.91
C THR A 262 -3.02 -4.75 -20.17
N GLY A 263 -2.09 -4.92 -19.22
CA GLY A 263 -0.86 -5.69 -19.38
C GLY A 263 0.25 -4.93 -20.11
N SER A 264 0.04 -3.66 -20.46
CA SER A 264 1.03 -2.86 -21.16
C SER A 264 2.22 -2.52 -20.25
N ILE A 265 3.43 -2.72 -20.76
CA ILE A 265 4.67 -2.28 -20.09
C ILE A 265 4.84 -0.79 -20.37
N LEU A 266 4.69 0.02 -19.33
CA LEU A 266 4.76 1.48 -19.41
C LEU A 266 6.20 1.99 -19.41
N ALA A 267 7.06 1.37 -18.61
CA ALA A 267 8.50 1.66 -18.54
C ALA A 267 9.26 0.44 -18.04
N SER A 268 10.53 0.32 -18.42
CA SER A 268 11.44 -0.69 -17.86
C SER A 268 12.81 -0.08 -17.56
N ARG A 269 13.53 -0.65 -16.60
CA ARG A 269 14.92 -0.34 -16.26
C ARG A 269 15.68 -1.63 -16.05
N SER A 270 16.85 -1.76 -16.66
CA SER A 270 17.69 -2.96 -16.56
C SER A 270 19.06 -2.63 -16.00
N HIS A 271 19.52 -3.45 -15.07
CA HIS A 271 20.81 -3.35 -14.39
C HIS A 271 21.58 -4.63 -14.59
N VAL A 272 22.80 -4.54 -15.13
CA VAL A 272 23.73 -5.66 -15.24
C VAL A 272 24.57 -5.78 -13.98
N GLN A 273 25.05 -6.98 -13.65
CA GLN A 273 25.79 -7.27 -12.42
C GLN A 273 24.98 -6.86 -11.18
N ALA A 274 23.70 -7.22 -11.18
CA ALA A 274 22.75 -6.90 -10.12
C ALA A 274 22.29 -8.19 -9.42
N GLY A 275 22.52 -8.25 -8.12
CA GLY A 275 22.22 -9.37 -7.25
C GLY A 275 21.22 -9.06 -6.14
N GLU A 276 20.98 -10.07 -5.31
CA GLU A 276 20.12 -9.99 -4.12
C GLU A 276 20.90 -9.42 -2.91
N PRO A 277 20.23 -8.78 -1.93
CA PRO A 277 18.78 -8.65 -1.77
C PRO A 277 18.16 -7.56 -2.65
N VAL A 278 16.99 -7.86 -3.22
CA VAL A 278 16.18 -6.91 -3.99
C VAL A 278 14.91 -6.57 -3.23
N SER A 279 14.62 -5.28 -3.12
CA SER A 279 13.38 -4.78 -2.53
C SER A 279 12.80 -3.70 -3.40
N VAL A 280 11.47 -3.65 -3.50
CA VAL A 280 10.73 -2.69 -4.34
C VAL A 280 9.54 -2.19 -3.55
N THR A 281 9.33 -0.88 -3.56
CA THR A 281 8.14 -0.24 -2.99
C THR A 281 7.65 0.87 -3.92
N GLN A 282 6.37 1.19 -3.84
CA GLN A 282 5.78 2.28 -4.60
C GLN A 282 4.75 3.03 -3.76
N ALA A 283 4.61 4.32 -4.02
CA ALA A 283 3.54 5.13 -3.48
C ALA A 283 3.28 6.32 -4.39
N GLU A 284 2.01 6.76 -4.45
CA GLU A 284 1.59 7.86 -5.31
C GLU A 284 2.04 7.66 -6.76
N ASN A 285 3.03 8.45 -7.19
CA ASN A 285 3.60 8.45 -8.53
C ASN A 285 5.10 8.10 -8.55
N PHE A 286 5.64 7.54 -7.47
CA PHE A 286 7.05 7.20 -7.41
C PHE A 286 7.28 5.73 -7.04
N VAL A 287 8.38 5.21 -7.54
CA VAL A 287 8.83 3.84 -7.31
C VAL A 287 10.24 3.92 -6.74
N VAL A 288 10.50 3.16 -5.69
CA VAL A 288 11.84 3.00 -5.13
C VAL A 288 12.18 1.53 -5.11
N TYR A 289 13.34 1.19 -5.66
CA TYR A 289 13.85 -0.17 -5.61
C TYR A 289 15.32 -0.18 -5.24
N SER A 290 15.75 -1.25 -4.60
CA SER A 290 17.14 -1.45 -4.21
C SER A 290 17.61 -2.83 -4.63
N PHE A 291 18.89 -2.96 -4.92
CA PHE A 291 19.55 -4.23 -5.22
C PHE A 291 21.01 -4.19 -4.81
N TRP A 292 21.64 -5.36 -4.71
CA TRP A 292 23.07 -5.44 -4.50
C TRP A 292 23.79 -5.29 -5.84
N SER A 293 24.62 -4.25 -5.99
CA SER A 293 25.44 -4.05 -7.18
C SER A 293 26.71 -4.87 -7.03
N GLU A 294 26.86 -5.93 -7.82
CA GLU A 294 28.08 -6.75 -7.85
C GLU A 294 29.24 -5.98 -8.49
N ARG A 295 28.93 -5.03 -9.39
CA ARG A 295 29.93 -4.14 -10.01
C ARG A 295 30.59 -3.23 -8.99
N GLU A 296 29.77 -2.54 -8.19
CA GLU A 296 30.24 -1.53 -7.24
C GLU A 296 30.44 -2.10 -5.83
N ASN A 297 30.10 -3.39 -5.64
CA ASN A 297 30.15 -4.11 -4.37
C ASN A 297 29.45 -3.35 -3.22
N ARG A 298 28.26 -2.83 -3.49
CA ARG A 298 27.46 -2.03 -2.53
C ARG A 298 25.96 -2.14 -2.83
N GLN A 299 25.16 -1.76 -1.84
CA GLN A 299 23.72 -1.65 -2.02
C GLN A 299 23.38 -0.37 -2.80
N GLU A 300 22.75 -0.52 -3.96
CA GLU A 300 22.21 0.59 -4.74
C GLU A 300 20.71 0.74 -4.49
N LEU A 301 20.26 1.99 -4.54
CA LEU A 301 18.86 2.41 -4.41
C LEU A 301 18.53 3.31 -5.59
N HIS A 302 17.49 2.99 -6.33
CA HIS A 302 17.05 3.76 -7.49
C HIS A 302 15.64 4.30 -7.23
N VAL A 303 15.43 5.55 -7.61
CA VAL A 303 14.16 6.27 -7.43
C VAL A 303 13.66 6.69 -8.79
N LEU A 304 12.41 6.34 -9.09
CA LEU A 304 11.71 6.71 -10.30
C LEU A 304 10.52 7.62 -9.95
N ASP A 305 10.46 8.80 -10.53
CA ASP A 305 9.28 9.67 -10.48
C ASP A 305 8.54 9.62 -11.81
N LEU A 306 7.27 9.25 -11.73
CA LEU A 306 6.39 9.09 -12.88
C LEU A 306 5.60 10.38 -13.10
N LEU A 307 5.73 10.97 -14.28
CA LEU A 307 5.10 12.22 -14.67
C LEU A 307 4.13 12.01 -15.83
N SER A 308 3.04 12.77 -15.83
CA SER A 308 2.05 12.77 -16.90
C SER A 308 2.28 13.92 -17.88
N SER A 309 1.82 13.79 -19.13
CA SER A 309 1.99 14.77 -20.20
C SER A 309 1.13 16.03 -20.05
N GLY A 310 0.18 16.08 -19.11
CA GLY A 310 -0.52 17.33 -18.80
C GLY A 310 -1.98 17.18 -18.39
N ALA A 311 -2.56 18.35 -18.16
CA ALA A 311 -3.79 18.69 -17.43
C ALA A 311 -5.14 18.21 -18.04
N HIS A 312 -5.21 17.00 -18.57
CA HIS A 312 -6.41 16.45 -19.22
C HIS A 312 -7.68 16.49 -18.35
N TRP A 313 -7.56 16.46 -17.02
CA TRP A 313 -8.69 16.61 -16.09
C TRP A 313 -9.09 18.06 -15.77
N MET A 314 -8.23 19.03 -16.09
CA MET A 314 -8.30 20.39 -15.54
C MET A 314 -9.29 21.28 -16.29
N GLY A 315 -9.54 21.02 -17.58
CA GLY A 315 -10.49 21.81 -18.39
C GLY A 315 -11.93 21.75 -17.87
N GLU A 316 -12.40 20.55 -17.50
CA GLU A 316 -13.79 20.36 -17.05
C GLU A 316 -13.96 20.60 -15.54
N THR A 317 -12.91 20.34 -14.76
CA THR A 317 -12.89 20.57 -13.30
C THR A 317 -12.85 22.07 -12.98
N ILE A 318 -12.07 22.86 -13.73
CA ILE A 318 -12.05 24.32 -13.60
C ILE A 318 -13.37 24.93 -14.11
N ALA A 319 -13.98 24.36 -15.17
CA ALA A 319 -15.29 24.81 -15.64
C ALA A 319 -16.38 24.65 -14.56
N LYS A 320 -16.40 23.51 -13.84
CA LYS A 320 -17.32 23.31 -12.70
C LYS A 320 -16.98 24.17 -11.49
N ALA A 321 -15.69 24.44 -11.23
CA ALA A 321 -15.25 25.37 -10.19
C ALA A 321 -15.72 26.81 -10.45
N LEU A 322 -15.62 27.27 -11.70
CA LEU A 322 -16.01 28.62 -12.13
C LEU A 322 -17.53 28.80 -12.24
N MET A 323 -18.30 27.72 -12.40
CA MET A 323 -19.77 27.74 -12.39
C MET A 323 -20.39 27.82 -10.99
N GLY A 324 -19.58 27.99 -9.94
CA GLY A 324 -20.05 28.42 -8.62
C GLY A 324 -20.63 27.35 -7.71
N GLU A 325 -20.48 26.05 -8.02
CA GLU A 325 -21.09 25.00 -7.20
C GLU A 325 -20.34 24.69 -5.89
N HIS A 326 -19.03 24.97 -5.76
CA HIS A 326 -18.30 24.83 -4.49
C HIS A 326 -17.07 25.77 -4.42
N TRP A 327 -16.75 26.34 -3.24
CA TRP A 327 -15.63 27.28 -3.04
C TRP A 327 -14.33 26.62 -2.53
N ILE A 328 -14.27 25.27 -2.45
CA ILE A 328 -13.12 24.49 -1.97
C ILE A 328 -12.76 23.44 -3.02
N VAL A 329 -12.09 23.85 -4.10
CA VAL A 329 -12.08 23.07 -5.34
C VAL A 329 -10.78 22.28 -5.66
N PRO A 330 -9.57 22.61 -5.15
CA PRO A 330 -8.40 21.80 -5.50
C PRO A 330 -8.18 20.54 -4.62
N LEU A 331 -8.62 20.53 -3.35
CA LEU A 331 -8.25 19.46 -2.41
C LEU A 331 -9.16 18.23 -2.44
N TYR A 332 -10.44 18.37 -2.81
CA TYR A 332 -11.44 17.29 -2.68
C TYR A 332 -11.74 16.57 -4.01
N LEU A 333 -11.49 17.20 -5.16
CA LEU A 333 -11.82 16.65 -6.47
C LEU A 333 -10.78 15.66 -7.04
N GLY A 334 -9.66 15.44 -6.35
CA GLY A 334 -8.70 14.38 -6.71
C GLY A 334 -9.29 12.96 -6.71
N TRP A 335 -10.51 12.79 -6.16
CA TRP A 335 -11.15 11.49 -5.95
C TRP A 335 -12.07 11.11 -7.13
N ILE A 336 -12.57 12.10 -7.89
CA ILE A 336 -13.52 11.90 -8.99
C ILE A 336 -12.79 12.10 -10.33
N LYS A 337 -12.25 11.01 -10.90
CA LYS A 337 -11.90 11.00 -12.33
C LYS A 337 -13.20 10.73 -13.09
N PRO A 338 -13.74 11.66 -13.91
CA PRO A 338 -14.89 11.39 -14.75
C PRO A 338 -14.55 10.26 -15.74
N ALA A 339 -15.50 9.35 -15.95
CA ALA A 339 -15.31 8.14 -16.74
C ALA A 339 -15.06 8.37 -18.24
N SER A 340 -15.06 9.62 -18.72
CA SER A 340 -15.00 9.96 -20.15
C SER A 340 -13.69 10.60 -20.63
N LEU A 341 -12.64 10.66 -19.80
CA LEU A 341 -11.34 11.19 -20.22
C LEU A 341 -10.44 10.07 -20.74
N GLU A 342 -9.70 10.34 -21.82
CA GLU A 342 -8.66 9.43 -22.31
C GLU A 342 -7.73 9.00 -21.17
N PRO A 343 -7.23 7.75 -21.18
CA PRO A 343 -6.36 7.25 -20.13
C PRO A 343 -5.14 8.16 -19.99
N GLU A 344 -4.90 8.58 -18.75
CA GLU A 344 -3.71 9.31 -18.35
C GLU A 344 -2.46 8.63 -18.92
N ARG A 345 -1.64 9.36 -19.66
CA ARG A 345 -0.44 8.83 -20.33
C ARG A 345 0.81 9.16 -19.52
N LEU A 346 1.66 8.15 -19.33
CA LEU A 346 3.00 8.33 -18.77
C LEU A 346 3.85 9.07 -19.81
N SER A 347 4.34 10.26 -19.47
CA SER A 347 5.11 11.09 -20.39
C SER A 347 6.59 11.00 -20.15
N ASN A 348 6.98 11.02 -18.88
CA ASN A 348 8.37 11.05 -18.47
C ASN A 348 8.55 10.27 -17.16
N VAL A 349 9.72 9.63 -17.06
CA VAL A 349 10.18 8.94 -15.85
C VAL A 349 11.50 9.58 -15.48
N LEU A 350 11.48 10.42 -14.45
CA LEU A 350 12.72 10.95 -13.90
C LEU A 350 13.37 9.87 -13.03
N ASP A 351 14.66 9.64 -13.21
CA ASP A 351 15.39 8.64 -12.45
C ASP A 351 16.67 9.18 -11.84
N THR A 352 16.99 8.65 -10.67
CA THR A 352 18.29 8.86 -10.02
C THR A 352 18.65 7.64 -9.19
N SER A 353 19.94 7.46 -8.94
CA SER A 353 20.45 6.40 -8.08
C SER A 353 21.11 6.97 -6.83
N PHE A 354 21.17 6.16 -5.80
CA PHE A 354 21.85 6.40 -4.53
C PHE A 354 22.50 5.09 -4.08
N TYR A 355 23.31 5.14 -3.03
CA TYR A 355 23.82 3.95 -2.38
C TYR A 355 23.67 4.03 -0.87
N ALA A 356 23.56 2.85 -0.26
CA ALA A 356 23.45 2.68 1.18
C ALA A 356 24.69 1.95 1.72
N SER A 357 25.01 2.21 2.99
CA SER A 357 26.16 1.58 3.67
C SER A 357 25.88 0.14 4.12
N GLU A 358 24.62 -0.29 4.12
CA GLU A 358 24.19 -1.63 4.54
C GLU A 358 23.25 -2.27 3.50
N PRO A 359 23.23 -3.60 3.38
CA PRO A 359 22.25 -4.31 2.55
C PRO A 359 20.81 -4.02 2.99
N ILE A 360 19.95 -3.69 2.03
CA ILE A 360 18.53 -3.39 2.25
C ILE A 360 17.72 -4.66 1.95
N VAL A 361 17.00 -5.15 2.95
CA VAL A 361 16.24 -6.42 2.88
C VAL A 361 14.73 -6.20 2.78
N ALA A 362 14.23 -5.06 3.23
CA ALA A 362 12.81 -4.73 3.18
C ALA A 362 12.61 -3.22 2.95
N MET A 363 11.58 -2.84 2.21
CA MET A 363 11.18 -1.45 2.04
C MET A 363 9.66 -1.31 2.12
N ALA A 364 9.22 -0.17 2.64
CA ALA A 364 7.82 0.27 2.62
C ALA A 364 7.76 1.79 2.50
N VAL A 365 6.57 2.34 2.27
CA VAL A 365 6.34 3.79 2.31
C VAL A 365 5.36 4.11 3.43
N THR A 366 5.60 5.19 4.15
CA THR A 366 4.72 5.67 5.22
C THR A 366 3.32 5.95 4.70
N SER A 367 2.29 5.42 5.36
CA SER A 367 0.88 5.69 5.07
C SER A 367 0.28 6.58 6.15
N THR A 368 -0.45 7.61 5.73
CA THR A 368 -1.22 8.51 6.60
C THR A 368 -2.63 8.59 6.09
N LYS A 369 -3.57 8.92 6.97
CA LYS A 369 -5.01 8.75 6.77
C LYS A 369 -5.51 9.42 5.50
N LEU A 370 -5.20 10.69 5.36
CA LEU A 370 -5.54 11.55 4.24
C LEU A 370 -4.41 11.61 3.23
N GLY A 371 -3.25 10.97 3.46
CA GLY A 371 -2.12 11.01 2.54
C GLY A 371 -1.57 12.42 2.24
N ILE A 372 -1.83 13.39 3.12
CA ILE A 372 -1.36 14.79 2.99
C ILE A 372 0.06 14.92 3.51
N THR A 373 0.36 14.24 4.63
CA THR A 373 1.68 14.24 5.25
C THR A 373 2.74 13.75 4.26
N ALA A 374 3.88 14.47 4.23
CA ALA A 374 5.00 14.12 3.36
C ALA A 374 5.43 12.66 3.56
N LYS A 375 5.68 11.94 2.46
CA LYS A 375 6.02 10.52 2.52
C LYS A 375 7.49 10.32 2.90
N SER A 376 7.76 9.24 3.62
CA SER A 376 9.10 8.70 3.82
C SER A 376 9.16 7.25 3.37
N VAL A 377 10.29 6.84 2.80
CA VAL A 377 10.59 5.44 2.50
C VAL A 377 11.20 4.82 3.75
N LEU A 378 10.56 3.79 4.26
CA LEU A 378 11.06 2.98 5.37
C LEU A 378 12.00 1.93 4.80
N ILE A 379 13.28 2.03 5.12
CA ILE A 379 14.36 1.16 4.69
C ILE A 379 14.73 0.22 5.84
N GLY A 380 14.49 -1.07 5.64
CA GLY A 380 14.89 -2.15 6.52
C GLY A 380 16.23 -2.73 6.10
N THR A 381 17.21 -2.67 6.99
CA THR A 381 18.55 -3.20 6.75
C THR A 381 18.66 -4.66 7.19
N SER A 382 19.67 -5.37 6.67
CA SER A 382 20.03 -6.72 7.12
C SER A 382 20.36 -6.81 8.62
N SER A 383 20.78 -5.71 9.24
CA SER A 383 20.99 -5.58 10.70
C SER A 383 19.68 -5.53 11.50
N GLY A 384 18.51 -5.53 10.84
CA GLY A 384 17.21 -5.50 11.50
C GLY A 384 16.71 -4.11 11.88
N ARG A 385 17.47 -3.06 11.53
CA ARG A 385 17.08 -1.68 11.80
C ARG A 385 16.16 -1.14 10.71
N VAL A 386 15.28 -0.21 11.07
CA VAL A 386 14.35 0.46 10.16
C VAL A 386 14.63 1.95 10.16
N THR A 387 15.05 2.46 9.02
CA THR A 387 15.40 3.86 8.79
C THR A 387 14.34 4.53 7.92
N PRO A 388 13.73 5.64 8.33
CA PRO A 388 12.91 6.46 7.45
C PRO A 388 13.81 7.41 6.66
N VAL A 389 13.67 7.38 5.35
CA VAL A 389 14.33 8.33 4.47
C VAL A 389 13.27 9.20 3.82
N SER A 390 13.35 10.50 4.09
CA SER A 390 12.38 11.46 3.56
C SER A 390 12.36 11.47 2.04
N ARG A 391 11.17 11.61 1.45
CA ARG A 391 11.01 11.77 0.00
C ARG A 391 11.71 13.03 -0.54
N PHE A 392 12.00 14.03 0.30
CA PHE A 392 12.84 15.18 -0.08
C PHE A 392 14.31 14.78 -0.33
N VAL A 393 14.82 13.79 0.40
CA VAL A 393 16.17 13.22 0.16
C VAL A 393 16.15 12.38 -1.11
N LEU A 394 15.13 11.54 -1.25
CA LEU A 394 14.92 10.66 -2.41
C LEU A 394 14.18 11.40 -3.54
N ASP A 395 14.72 12.53 -3.99
CA ASP A 395 14.16 13.29 -5.12
C ASP A 395 15.11 13.27 -6.33
N PRO A 396 14.68 12.71 -7.49
CA PRO A 396 15.48 12.68 -8.71
C PRO A 396 15.89 14.05 -9.26
N ARG A 397 15.20 15.13 -8.86
CA ARG A 397 15.45 16.48 -9.38
C ARG A 397 16.52 17.23 -8.60
N ARG A 398 17.13 16.61 -7.58
CA ARG A 398 18.21 17.26 -6.80
C ARG A 398 19.38 17.59 -7.73
N PRO A 399 19.79 18.86 -7.84
CA PRO A 399 20.83 19.26 -8.78
C PRO A 399 22.20 18.77 -8.31
N ARG A 400 23.10 18.42 -9.25
CA ARG A 400 24.52 18.13 -8.96
C ARG A 400 25.38 19.38 -8.79
N ARG A 401 24.74 20.55 -8.81
CA ARG A 401 25.30 21.88 -8.61
C ARG A 401 24.65 22.54 -7.39
N THR A 402 25.14 23.72 -7.02
CA THR A 402 24.41 24.58 -6.09
C THR A 402 23.02 24.90 -6.66
N PRO A 403 21.93 24.72 -5.88
CA PRO A 403 20.58 24.99 -6.36
C PRO A 403 20.39 26.48 -6.64
N ASP A 404 19.63 26.79 -7.69
CA ASP A 404 19.23 28.17 -7.99
C ASP A 404 18.04 28.62 -7.12
N MET A 405 17.63 29.88 -7.21
CA MET A 405 16.52 30.42 -6.40
C MET A 405 15.20 29.67 -6.61
N THR A 406 14.95 29.15 -7.81
CA THR A 406 13.70 28.42 -8.10
C THR A 406 13.72 27.02 -7.51
N GLU A 407 14.85 26.33 -7.59
CA GLU A 407 15.05 25.02 -6.96
C GLU A 407 15.04 25.12 -5.43
N GLN A 408 15.63 26.18 -4.87
CA GLN A 408 15.60 26.45 -3.42
C GLN A 408 14.18 26.72 -2.92
N ALA A 409 13.36 27.43 -3.70
CA ALA A 409 11.95 27.65 -3.38
C ALA A 409 11.13 26.34 -3.33
N GLU A 410 11.62 25.28 -3.98
CA GLU A 410 11.06 23.91 -3.91
C GLU A 410 11.70 23.04 -2.81
N PHE A 411 12.55 23.62 -1.97
CA PHE A 411 13.34 22.91 -0.97
C PHE A 411 14.28 21.85 -1.56
N LEU A 412 14.73 22.02 -2.82
CA LEU A 412 15.76 21.18 -3.40
C LEU A 412 17.15 21.58 -2.88
N PHE A 413 17.95 20.57 -2.60
CA PHE A 413 19.32 20.71 -2.11
C PHE A 413 20.26 19.83 -2.96
N PRO A 414 21.57 20.12 -2.98
CA PRO A 414 22.52 19.41 -3.83
C PRO A 414 22.40 17.89 -3.70
N TYR A 415 22.48 17.18 -4.82
CA TYR A 415 22.48 15.73 -4.85
C TYR A 415 23.71 15.17 -4.12
N TYR A 416 23.45 14.28 -3.17
CA TYR A 416 24.45 13.46 -2.50
C TYR A 416 24.07 11.99 -2.71
N PRO A 417 24.95 11.16 -3.29
CA PRO A 417 24.64 9.79 -3.63
C PRO A 417 24.54 8.86 -2.41
N HIS A 418 25.15 9.22 -1.28
CA HIS A 418 25.08 8.44 -0.05
C HIS A 418 23.77 8.72 0.70
N VAL A 419 23.02 7.66 1.04
CA VAL A 419 21.84 7.76 1.90
C VAL A 419 22.24 7.49 3.34
N PRO A 420 22.12 8.47 4.26
CA PRO A 420 22.40 8.26 5.66
C PRO A 420 21.32 7.36 6.27
N LEU A 421 21.74 6.26 6.91
CA LEU A 421 20.83 5.33 7.56
C LEU A 421 20.76 5.60 9.07
N VAL A 422 19.76 6.39 9.48
CA VAL A 422 19.46 6.70 10.89
C VAL A 422 18.15 6.02 11.29
N ALA A 423 18.27 4.95 12.08
CA ALA A 423 17.12 4.14 12.48
C ALA A 423 16.11 4.90 13.36
N ILE A 424 14.82 4.62 13.19
CA ILE A 424 13.75 5.06 14.12
C ILE A 424 13.91 4.41 15.48
N GLN A 425 14.37 3.16 15.49
CA GLN A 425 14.67 2.48 16.74
C GLN A 425 15.75 3.26 17.49
N GLY A 426 15.57 3.42 18.80
CA GLY A 426 16.55 4.08 19.66
C GLY A 426 17.93 3.40 19.59
N GLY A 427 18.98 4.11 19.98
CA GLY A 427 20.36 3.59 19.91
C GLY A 427 20.59 2.30 20.71
N GLN A 428 19.75 2.02 21.72
CA GLN A 428 19.83 0.82 22.57
C GLN A 428 18.96 -0.35 22.07
N ASP A 429 18.10 -0.13 21.07
CA ASP A 429 17.25 -1.19 20.50
C ASP A 429 18.07 -1.98 19.46
N PRO A 430 18.22 -3.31 19.64
CA PRO A 430 19.03 -4.15 18.74
C PRO A 430 18.41 -4.30 17.33
N GLY A 431 17.17 -3.86 17.11
CA GLY A 431 16.46 -4.06 15.86
C GLY A 431 15.72 -5.40 15.81
N VAL A 432 15.19 -5.74 14.64
CA VAL A 432 14.40 -6.96 14.42
C VAL A 432 15.25 -8.05 13.78
N VAL A 433 15.44 -9.16 14.50
CA VAL A 433 16.21 -10.30 14.00
C VAL A 433 15.57 -10.88 12.75
N GLY A 434 16.36 -11.04 11.69
CA GLY A 434 15.89 -11.61 10.43
C GLY A 434 14.73 -10.83 9.83
N LEU A 435 14.81 -9.49 9.83
CA LEU A 435 13.83 -8.60 9.22
C LEU A 435 13.52 -9.02 7.78
N ARG A 436 12.24 -9.25 7.50
CA ARG A 436 11.72 -9.71 6.20
C ARG A 436 10.71 -8.74 5.60
N LYS A 437 9.96 -8.02 6.45
CA LYS A 437 8.85 -7.17 6.00
C LYS A 437 8.72 -5.94 6.87
N ILE A 438 8.38 -4.83 6.24
CA ILE A 438 7.92 -3.63 6.92
C ILE A 438 6.50 -3.35 6.47
N LEU A 439 5.63 -3.03 7.41
CA LEU A 439 4.28 -2.55 7.13
C LEU A 439 4.11 -1.17 7.74
N SER A 440 3.36 -0.32 7.04
CA SER A 440 3.02 1.01 7.52
C SER A 440 1.52 1.25 7.37
N PHE A 441 0.91 1.78 8.42
CA PHE A 441 -0.52 2.05 8.49
C PHE A 441 -0.78 3.47 8.98
N PRO A 442 -1.83 4.13 8.48
CA PRO A 442 -2.21 5.45 8.97
C PRO A 442 -2.65 5.38 10.43
N ALA A 443 -2.24 6.36 11.24
CA ALA A 443 -2.96 6.65 12.47
C ALA A 443 -4.25 7.40 12.08
N GLN A 444 -5.40 7.00 12.60
CA GLN A 444 -6.66 7.59 12.14
C GLN A 444 -7.05 8.85 12.90
N GLU A 445 -6.63 8.95 14.15
CA GLU A 445 -6.82 10.16 14.94
C GLU A 445 -5.88 11.27 14.49
N ARG A 446 -4.79 10.92 13.81
CA ARG A 446 -3.67 11.83 13.52
C ARG A 446 -3.15 11.65 12.10
N GLU A 447 -3.34 12.66 11.27
CA GLU A 447 -2.78 12.69 9.92
C GLU A 447 -1.25 12.76 9.94
N SER A 448 -0.66 13.32 10.99
CA SER A 448 0.79 13.46 11.11
C SER A 448 1.52 12.13 11.35
N THR A 449 0.80 11.11 11.82
CA THR A 449 1.39 9.91 12.43
C THR A 449 1.08 8.66 11.61
N THR A 450 2.06 7.76 11.54
CA THR A 450 1.94 6.42 10.98
C THR A 450 2.43 5.37 11.98
N HIS A 451 1.75 4.22 11.99
CA HIS A 451 2.17 3.03 12.70
C HIS A 451 3.10 2.21 11.80
N ILE A 452 4.21 1.74 12.35
CA ILE A 452 5.21 0.96 11.63
C ILE A 452 5.40 -0.38 12.34
N PHE A 453 5.27 -1.46 11.57
CA PHE A 453 5.59 -2.83 12.00
C PHE A 453 6.78 -3.34 11.22
N ALA A 454 7.81 -3.75 11.94
CA ALA A 454 8.97 -4.42 11.39
C ALA A 454 8.88 -5.91 11.78
N ILE A 455 8.88 -6.80 10.80
CA ILE A 455 8.55 -8.21 10.97
C ILE A 455 9.73 -9.05 10.47
N GLY A 456 10.25 -9.88 11.35
CA GLY A 456 11.27 -10.88 11.08
C GLY A 456 10.97 -12.16 11.85
N VAL A 457 11.96 -12.67 12.58
CA VAL A 457 11.74 -13.66 13.65
C VAL A 457 10.93 -13.02 14.78
N ASP A 458 11.23 -11.76 15.08
CA ASP A 458 10.50 -10.94 16.04
C ASP A 458 9.62 -9.91 15.34
N VAL A 459 8.69 -9.31 16.08
CA VAL A 459 7.86 -8.20 15.60
C VAL A 459 8.14 -6.98 16.46
N SER A 460 8.53 -5.88 15.83
CA SER A 460 8.67 -4.58 16.48
C SER A 460 7.62 -3.61 15.97
N TYR A 461 7.12 -2.80 16.89
CA TYR A 461 6.13 -1.75 16.66
C TYR A 461 6.71 -0.39 17.04
N SER A 462 6.52 0.60 16.19
CA SER A 462 6.85 1.99 16.46
C SER A 462 5.85 2.93 15.80
N GLN A 463 5.79 4.17 16.29
CA GLN A 463 5.08 5.28 15.64
C GLN A 463 6.08 6.25 15.04
N PHE A 464 5.77 6.78 13.87
CA PHE A 464 6.61 7.74 13.19
C PHE A 464 5.78 8.89 12.64
N ALA A 465 6.32 10.10 12.69
CA ALA A 465 5.67 11.30 12.15
C ALA A 465 6.57 11.91 11.07
N PRO A 466 6.34 11.60 9.77
CA PRO A 466 7.26 11.97 8.68
C PRO A 466 7.53 13.46 8.54
N ALA A 467 6.55 14.29 8.85
CA ALA A 467 6.63 15.76 8.80
C ALA A 467 6.64 16.38 10.21
N GLY A 468 6.89 15.59 11.26
CA GLY A 468 6.66 15.98 12.64
C GLY A 468 5.18 15.94 13.02
N LYS A 469 4.89 16.05 14.33
CA LYS A 469 3.53 15.90 14.87
C LYS A 469 2.78 17.24 14.88
N PHE A 470 2.33 17.69 13.71
CA PHE A 470 1.66 18.99 13.54
C PHE A 470 0.22 19.03 14.10
N ASP A 471 -0.40 17.88 14.35
CA ASP A 471 -1.75 17.72 14.90
C ASP A 471 -1.74 17.37 16.40
N THR A 472 -0.59 17.51 17.07
CA THR A 472 -0.48 17.36 18.51
C THR A 472 0.18 18.58 19.13
N LEU A 473 -0.35 19.04 20.25
CA LEU A 473 0.33 20.04 21.07
C LEU A 473 1.59 19.43 21.69
N SER A 474 2.68 20.18 21.69
CA SER A 474 3.91 19.75 22.38
C SER A 474 3.65 19.64 23.88
N VAL A 475 4.20 18.61 24.53
CA VAL A 475 4.14 18.44 26.00
C VAL A 475 4.79 19.64 26.76
N ARG A 476 5.67 20.39 26.08
CA ARG A 476 6.31 21.61 26.58
C ARG A 476 5.56 22.90 26.23
N SER A 477 4.29 22.84 25.85
CA SER A 477 3.48 24.05 25.74
C SER A 477 3.56 24.78 27.08
N GLN A 478 4.18 25.96 27.08
CA GLN A 478 4.35 26.76 28.29
C GLN A 478 3.00 27.39 28.65
N MET A 479 2.05 26.57 29.09
CA MET A 479 0.70 27.01 29.46
C MET A 479 0.76 28.11 30.52
N HIS A 480 1.76 28.09 31.39
CA HIS A 480 2.02 29.13 32.39
C HIS A 480 2.34 30.51 31.79
N LEU A 481 2.95 30.60 30.61
CA LEU A 481 3.16 31.89 29.92
C LEU A 481 1.87 32.41 29.28
N VAL A 482 0.99 31.51 28.85
CA VAL A 482 -0.31 31.88 28.24
C VAL A 482 -1.31 32.32 29.32
N SER A 483 -1.25 31.74 30.52
CA SER A 483 -2.11 32.12 31.65
C SER A 483 -1.63 33.38 32.40
N GLY A 484 -0.40 33.84 32.16
CA GLY A 484 0.24 34.94 32.87
C GLY A 484 0.13 36.31 32.20
N THR A 485 -0.64 36.46 31.12
CA THR A 485 -0.82 37.75 30.40
C THR A 485 -2.00 38.59 30.90
N HIS A 486 -2.47 38.33 32.12
CA HIS A 486 -3.35 39.26 32.85
C HIS A 486 -2.58 39.81 34.04
N ASP A 487 -1.82 40.88 33.79
CA ASP A 487 -1.46 41.91 34.77
C ASP A 487 -1.27 43.24 34.02
#